data_AF-A0A1Y3PGT5-F1
#
_entry.id   AF-A0A1Y3PGT5-F1
#
_cell.length_a   1.000
_cell.length_b   1.000
_cell.length_c   1.000
_cell.angle_alpha   90.00
_cell.angle_beta   90.00
_cell.angle_gamma   90.00
#
_symmetry.space_group_name_H-M   'P 1'
#
loop_
_entity.id
_entity.type
_entity.pdbx_description
1 polymer ?
#
loop_
_entity_poly.entity_id
_entity_poly.type
_entity_poly.pdbx_seq_one_letter_code
_entity_poly.pdbx_strand_id
1 'polypeptide(L)'
;MPKAATLILSEESSVTMEEIKELFRRYVNMTRHTGEQLDWDYAAAAFPYTIEDHPEKKGQWFILKGNNPNYRMIIIGMGKNKQNQTMIQIILPDGATHGDIAKGNEFTRYLGKALKAETRLFNGRTMYFNR
;
A
#
# COMPACT_ATOMS: atom_id res chain seq x y z
N MET A 1 13.59 11.52 -7.93
CA MET A 1 13.33 10.26 -8.65
C MET A 1 12.30 9.48 -7.84
N PRO A 2 11.18 9.08 -8.46
CA PRO A 2 10.16 8.30 -7.78
C PRO A 2 10.74 6.97 -7.31
N LYS A 3 10.30 6.51 -6.13
CA LYS A 3 10.72 5.22 -5.57
C LYS A 3 9.55 4.26 -5.63
N ALA A 4 9.83 2.99 -5.94
CA ALA A 4 8.82 1.95 -5.97
C ALA A 4 9.22 0.76 -5.11
N ALA A 5 8.26 0.23 -4.36
CA ALA A 5 8.29 -1.10 -3.80
C ALA A 5 7.35 -2.00 -4.62
N THR A 6 7.67 -3.29 -4.69
CA THR A 6 6.92 -4.23 -5.53
C THR A 6 6.57 -5.49 -4.76
N LEU A 7 5.36 -5.99 -4.95
CA LEU A 7 4.92 -7.31 -4.50
C LEU A 7 4.63 -8.16 -5.72
N ILE A 8 5.20 -9.36 -5.75
CA ILE A 8 4.97 -10.35 -6.80
C ILE A 8 4.22 -11.52 -6.16
N LEU A 9 3.04 -11.81 -6.70
CA LEU A 9 2.23 -12.94 -6.27
C LEU A 9 2.64 -14.21 -7.03
N SER A 10 2.33 -15.38 -6.45
CA SER A 10 2.50 -16.65 -7.16
C SER A 10 1.54 -16.73 -8.36
N GLU A 11 1.82 -17.63 -9.31
CA GLU A 11 1.01 -17.76 -10.54
C GLU A 11 -0.42 -18.20 -10.26
N GLU A 12 -0.63 -18.98 -9.20
CA GLU A 12 -1.93 -19.48 -8.75
C GLU A 12 -2.72 -18.43 -7.95
N SER A 13 -2.04 -17.35 -7.55
CA SER A 13 -2.62 -16.28 -6.75
C SER A 13 -3.20 -15.18 -7.65
N SER A 14 -4.47 -14.86 -7.43
CA SER A 14 -5.14 -13.72 -8.07
C SER A 14 -5.64 -12.75 -7.02
N VAL A 15 -5.57 -11.46 -7.34
CA VAL A 15 -6.14 -10.39 -6.52
C VAL A 15 -6.64 -9.29 -7.45
N THR A 16 -7.72 -8.65 -7.03
CA THR A 16 -8.33 -7.52 -7.71
C THR A 16 -7.97 -6.22 -7.02
N MET A 17 -8.15 -5.09 -7.73
CA MET A 17 -7.92 -3.78 -7.13
C MET A 17 -8.84 -3.51 -5.93
N GLU A 18 -10.08 -4.02 -5.97
CA GLU A 18 -11.02 -3.85 -4.87
C GLU A 18 -10.59 -4.64 -3.62
N GLU A 19 -10.04 -5.84 -3.79
CA GLU A 19 -9.47 -6.61 -2.67
C GLU A 19 -8.27 -5.89 -2.03
N ILE A 20 -7.43 -5.23 -2.83
CA ILE A 20 -6.33 -4.40 -2.29
C ILE A 20 -6.88 -3.22 -1.48
N LYS A 21 -7.91 -2.53 -1.97
CA LYS A 21 -8.58 -1.47 -1.21
C LYS A 21 -9.20 -2.01 0.08
N GLU A 22 -9.81 -3.18 0.03
CA GLU A 22 -10.40 -3.82 1.19
C GLU A 22 -9.35 -4.18 2.25
N LEU A 23 -8.14 -4.58 1.84
CA LEU A 23 -7.01 -4.73 2.76
C LEU A 23 -6.67 -3.41 3.45
N PHE A 24 -6.66 -2.28 2.74
CA PHE A 24 -6.46 -0.98 3.37
C PHE A 24 -7.61 -0.59 4.31
N ARG A 25 -8.87 -0.84 3.95
CA ARG A 25 -10.02 -0.62 4.84
C ARG A 25 -9.92 -1.47 6.11
N ARG A 26 -9.51 -2.74 5.98
CA ARG A 26 -9.24 -3.62 7.12
C ARG A 26 -8.10 -3.12 7.98
N TYR A 27 -7.00 -2.64 7.38
CA TYR A 27 -5.91 -1.99 8.10
C TYR A 27 -6.42 -0.83 8.95
N VAL A 28 -7.21 0.07 8.36
CA VAL A 28 -7.83 1.19 9.09
C VAL A 28 -8.68 0.69 10.27
N ASN A 29 -9.55 -0.29 10.03
CA ASN A 29 -10.41 -0.85 11.08
C ASN A 29 -9.60 -1.47 12.24
N MET A 30 -8.55 -2.24 11.93
CA MET A 30 -7.67 -2.81 12.97
C MET A 30 -6.99 -1.72 13.79
N THR A 31 -6.48 -0.67 13.13
CA THR A 31 -5.82 0.46 13.82
C THR A 31 -6.79 1.26 14.67
N ARG A 32 -8.07 1.37 14.26
CA ARG A 32 -9.12 2.03 15.02
C ARG A 32 -9.53 1.23 16.27
N HIS A 33 -9.74 -0.09 16.16
CA HIS A 33 -10.06 -0.91 17.33
C HIS A 33 -8.90 -1.01 18.33
N THR A 34 -7.65 -0.88 17.86
CA THR A 34 -6.49 -0.75 18.76
C THR A 34 -6.45 0.63 19.43
N GLY A 35 -6.96 1.68 18.76
CA GLY A 35 -7.07 3.05 19.27
C GLY A 35 -8.36 3.36 20.05
N GLU A 36 -9.39 2.50 20.04
CA GLU A 36 -10.57 2.68 20.91
C GLU A 36 -10.22 2.57 22.41
N GLN A 37 -9.06 2.00 22.74
CA GLN A 37 -8.46 2.06 24.08
C GLN A 37 -7.58 3.31 24.29
N LEU A 38 -7.23 4.06 23.24
CA LEU A 38 -6.23 5.13 23.20
C LEU A 38 -6.59 6.20 22.13
N ASP A 39 -7.70 6.91 22.33
CA ASP A 39 -8.08 8.18 21.66
C ASP A 39 -8.24 8.21 20.11
N TRP A 40 -9.19 9.04 19.64
CA TRP A 40 -9.57 9.14 18.21
C TRP A 40 -8.44 9.67 17.31
N ASP A 41 -7.55 10.49 17.87
CA ASP A 41 -6.37 11.04 17.20
C ASP A 41 -5.36 9.97 16.78
N TYR A 42 -5.31 8.83 17.48
CA TYR A 42 -4.39 7.74 17.18
C TYR A 42 -4.76 7.02 15.85
N ALA A 43 -6.06 6.85 15.58
CA ALA A 43 -6.52 6.24 14.33
C ALA A 43 -6.22 7.13 13.11
N ALA A 44 -6.38 8.46 13.27
CA ALA A 44 -6.06 9.43 12.22
C ALA A 44 -4.54 9.49 11.93
N ALA A 45 -3.71 9.28 12.96
CA ALA A 45 -2.25 9.19 12.79
C ALA A 45 -1.80 7.85 12.19
N ALA A 46 -2.50 6.75 12.49
CA ALA A 46 -2.16 5.41 11.99
C ALA A 46 -2.38 5.27 10.48
N PHE A 47 -3.45 5.88 9.95
CA PHE A 47 -3.74 5.93 8.52
C PHE A 47 -4.09 7.36 8.05
N PRO A 48 -3.08 8.21 7.78
CA PRO A 48 -3.27 9.63 7.47
C PRO A 48 -3.59 9.87 5.98
N TYR A 49 -4.41 9.01 5.38
CA TYR A 49 -4.74 9.06 3.96
C TYR A 49 -6.23 8.83 3.69
N THR A 50 -6.73 9.37 2.58
CA THR A 50 -7.98 8.95 1.94
C THR A 50 -7.69 8.07 0.72
N ILE A 51 -8.54 7.08 0.46
CA ILE A 51 -8.44 6.22 -0.73
C ILE A 51 -9.25 6.89 -1.84
N GLU A 52 -8.56 7.39 -2.87
CA GLU A 52 -9.19 8.05 -4.04
C GLU A 52 -8.93 7.24 -5.31
N ASP A 53 -10.01 6.92 -6.05
CA ASP A 53 -9.91 6.35 -7.39
C ASP A 53 -9.51 7.41 -8.43
N HIS A 54 -8.72 7.01 -9.42
CA HIS A 54 -8.50 7.88 -10.57
C HIS A 54 -9.68 7.75 -11.55
N PRO A 55 -10.42 8.83 -11.87
CA PRO A 55 -11.64 8.75 -12.67
C PRO A 55 -11.40 8.18 -14.08
N GLU A 56 -10.23 8.42 -14.67
CA GLU A 56 -9.91 8.05 -16.06
C GLU A 56 -9.24 6.67 -16.22
N LYS A 57 -8.83 6.01 -15.14
CA LYS A 57 -8.10 4.72 -15.18
C LYS A 57 -8.63 3.74 -14.14
N LYS A 58 -9.95 3.59 -14.11
CA LYS A 58 -10.65 2.70 -13.17
C LYS A 58 -10.05 1.30 -13.20
N GLY A 59 -9.66 0.80 -12.03
CA GLY A 59 -9.22 -0.58 -11.81
C GLY A 59 -7.72 -0.85 -12.00
N GLN A 60 -6.92 0.08 -12.51
CA GLN A 60 -5.47 -0.13 -12.68
C GLN A 60 -4.63 0.43 -11.52
N TRP A 61 -5.10 1.51 -10.90
CA TRP A 61 -4.45 2.12 -9.75
C TRP A 61 -5.42 3.00 -8.95
N PHE A 62 -5.06 3.29 -7.71
CA PHE A 62 -5.69 4.30 -6.87
C PHE A 62 -4.63 5.07 -6.09
N ILE A 63 -5.05 6.16 -5.46
CA ILE A 63 -4.19 7.06 -4.70
C ILE A 63 -4.57 6.94 -3.21
N LEU A 64 -3.56 6.85 -2.36
CA LEU A 64 -3.66 7.20 -0.95
C LEU A 64 -3.26 8.67 -0.82
N LYS A 65 -4.24 9.58 -0.72
CA LYS A 65 -3.98 11.01 -0.66
C LYS A 65 -3.86 11.45 0.79
N GLY A 66 -2.77 12.12 1.11
CA GLY A 66 -2.51 12.56 2.48
C GLY A 66 -3.56 13.57 2.96
N ASN A 67 -3.98 13.44 4.21
CA ASN A 67 -5.00 14.31 4.82
C ASN A 67 -4.41 15.49 5.60
N ASN A 68 -3.07 15.62 5.67
CA ASN A 68 -2.37 16.69 6.36
C ASN A 68 -0.98 16.93 5.76
N PRO A 69 -0.28 18.04 6.07
CA PRO A 69 0.98 18.42 5.43
C PRO A 69 2.15 17.42 5.58
N ASN A 70 2.11 16.53 6.57
CA ASN A 70 3.16 15.53 6.79
C ASN A 70 3.05 14.34 5.83
N TYR A 71 1.95 14.23 5.07
CA TYR A 71 1.70 13.14 4.14
C TYR A 71 1.19 13.73 2.83
N ARG A 72 1.84 13.40 1.73
CA ARG A 72 1.46 13.96 0.42
C ARG A 72 0.58 12.97 -0.32
N MET A 73 1.18 11.88 -0.77
CA MET A 73 0.47 10.83 -1.48
C MET A 73 1.31 9.57 -1.68
N ILE A 74 0.62 8.44 -1.81
CA ILE A 74 1.19 7.17 -2.25
C ILE A 74 0.31 6.64 -3.38
N ILE A 75 0.90 6.13 -4.45
CA ILE A 75 0.17 5.53 -5.57
C ILE A 75 0.25 4.01 -5.45
N ILE A 76 -0.90 3.35 -5.55
CA ILE A 76 -0.99 1.89 -5.56
C ILE A 76 -1.43 1.45 -6.95
N GLY A 77 -0.57 0.71 -7.65
CA GLY A 77 -0.83 0.20 -8.99
C GLY A 77 -0.82 -1.32 -9.03
N MET A 78 -1.53 -1.90 -9.99
CA MET A 78 -1.53 -3.33 -10.27
C MET A 78 -1.27 -3.59 -11.76
N GLY A 79 -0.46 -4.59 -12.04
CA GLY A 79 -0.13 -5.02 -13.39
C GLY A 79 0.45 -6.42 -13.44
N LYS A 80 1.20 -6.71 -14.51
CA LYS A 80 1.89 -7.98 -14.71
C LYS A 80 3.39 -7.76 -14.85
N ASN A 81 4.20 -8.66 -14.30
CA ASN A 81 5.64 -8.65 -14.52
C ASN A 81 5.99 -9.37 -15.85
N LYS A 82 7.28 -9.49 -16.18
CA LYS A 82 7.76 -10.17 -17.41
C LYS A 82 7.41 -11.67 -17.48
N GLN A 83 7.11 -12.28 -16.34
CA GLN A 83 6.72 -13.68 -16.20
C GLN A 83 5.19 -13.83 -16.14
N ASN A 84 4.43 -12.78 -16.47
CA ASN A 84 2.97 -12.75 -16.41
C ASN A 84 2.36 -12.98 -15.01
N GLN A 85 3.16 -12.81 -13.97
CA GLN A 85 2.70 -12.86 -12.58
C GLN A 85 2.08 -11.53 -12.18
N THR A 86 1.08 -11.58 -11.29
CA THR A 86 0.46 -10.37 -10.74
C THR A 86 1.47 -9.59 -9.91
N MET A 87 1.65 -8.32 -10.28
CA MET A 87 2.59 -7.41 -9.64
C MET A 87 1.83 -6.19 -9.10
N ILE A 88 1.99 -5.94 -7.81
CA ILE A 88 1.48 -4.74 -7.15
C ILE A 88 2.66 -3.78 -6.93
N GLN A 89 2.45 -2.50 -7.22
CA GLN A 89 3.45 -1.46 -7.05
C GLN A 89 2.96 -0.44 -6.04
N ILE A 90 3.80 -0.15 -5.05
CA ILE A 90 3.63 0.99 -4.14
C ILE A 90 4.64 2.03 -4.57
N ILE A 91 4.16 3.17 -5.05
CA ILE A 91 4.98 4.21 -5.64
C ILE A 91 4.92 5.45 -4.75
N LEU A 92 6.11 5.97 -4.43
CA LEU A 92 6.33 7.25 -3.79
C LEU A 92 6.71 8.26 -4.89
N PRO A 93 5.81 9.18 -5.26
CA PRO A 93 6.11 10.20 -6.26
C PRO A 93 7.22 11.15 -5.82
N ASP A 94 7.71 11.97 -6.76
CA ASP A 94 8.62 13.04 -6.41
C ASP A 94 7.97 14.01 -5.41
N GLY A 95 8.71 14.37 -4.36
CA GLY A 95 8.20 15.17 -3.25
C GLY A 95 7.42 14.39 -2.19
N ALA A 96 7.48 13.06 -2.19
CA ALA A 96 7.01 12.24 -1.06
C ALA A 96 7.72 12.65 0.24
N THR A 97 6.96 12.78 1.32
CA THR A 97 7.46 13.21 2.62
C THR A 97 8.18 12.08 3.36
N HIS A 98 8.82 12.40 4.48
CA HIS A 98 9.34 11.36 5.38
C HIS A 98 8.22 10.44 5.90
N GLY A 99 7.04 11.00 6.15
CA GLY A 99 5.84 10.27 6.53
C GLY A 99 5.36 9.30 5.45
N ASP A 100 5.35 9.74 4.18
CA ASP A 100 5.00 8.88 3.04
C ASP A 100 5.98 7.71 2.91
N ILE A 101 7.28 7.95 3.10
CA ILE A 101 8.31 6.89 3.06
C ILE A 101 8.09 5.87 4.18
N ALA A 102 7.82 6.33 5.40
CA ALA A 102 7.57 5.46 6.55
C ALA A 102 6.31 4.60 6.33
N LYS A 103 5.18 5.24 5.99
CA LYS A 103 3.92 4.54 5.72
C LYS A 103 3.96 3.66 4.48
N GLY A 104 4.67 4.08 3.44
CA GLY A 104 4.91 3.24 2.26
C GLY A 104 5.61 1.94 2.65
N ASN A 105 6.66 2.00 3.48
CA ASN A 105 7.37 0.79 3.95
C ASN A 105 6.46 -0.11 4.80
N GLU A 106 5.63 0.50 5.65
CA GLU A 106 4.66 -0.20 6.48
C GLU A 106 3.62 -0.94 5.61
N PHE A 107 2.96 -0.22 4.69
CA PHE A 107 1.96 -0.77 3.78
C PHE A 107 2.51 -1.86 2.88
N THR A 108 3.74 -1.68 2.38
CA THR A 108 4.44 -2.70 1.59
C THR A 108 4.57 -4.02 2.35
N ARG A 109 4.96 -3.97 3.64
CA ARG A 109 5.08 -5.18 4.47
C ARG A 109 3.72 -5.76 4.85
N TYR A 110 2.75 -4.90 5.15
CA TYR A 110 1.39 -5.31 5.47
C TYR A 110 0.76 -6.09 4.32
N LEU A 111 0.76 -5.51 3.11
CA LEU A 111 0.26 -6.17 1.91
C LEU A 111 1.06 -7.43 1.59
N GLY A 112 2.39 -7.40 1.76
CA GLY A 112 3.25 -8.55 1.52
C GLY A 112 2.84 -9.75 2.36
N LYS A 113 2.57 -9.54 3.65
CA LYS A 113 2.05 -10.57 4.56
C LYS A 113 0.64 -11.01 4.20
N ALA A 114 -0.27 -10.07 3.97
CA ALA A 114 -1.68 -10.37 3.69
C ALA A 114 -1.85 -11.19 2.41
N LEU A 115 -1.03 -10.91 1.39
CA LEU A 115 -1.07 -11.55 0.08
C LEU A 115 -0.05 -12.67 -0.09
N LYS A 116 0.73 -12.99 0.95
CA LYS A 116 1.80 -14.00 0.90
C LYS A 116 2.75 -13.80 -0.28
N ALA A 117 3.18 -12.55 -0.51
CA ALA A 117 3.93 -12.14 -1.70
C ALA A 117 5.45 -12.18 -1.51
N GLU A 118 6.20 -12.33 -2.61
CA GLU A 118 7.59 -11.85 -2.67
C GLU A 118 7.55 -10.32 -2.71
N THR A 119 8.21 -9.67 -1.74
CA THR A 119 8.10 -8.23 -1.52
C THR A 119 9.47 -7.57 -1.58
N ARG A 120 9.69 -6.70 -2.56
CA ARG A 120 10.88 -5.84 -2.64
C ARG A 120 10.57 -4.46 -2.09
N LEU A 121 11.30 -4.07 -1.05
CA LEU A 121 11.16 -2.77 -0.38
C LEU A 121 11.81 -1.64 -1.20
N PHE A 122 11.52 -0.38 -0.85
CA PHE A 122 12.08 0.81 -1.52
C PHE A 122 13.61 0.91 -1.49
N ASN A 123 14.27 0.23 -0.53
CA ASN A 123 15.72 0.16 -0.44
C ASN A 123 16.32 -1.03 -1.20
N GLY A 124 15.51 -1.78 -1.95
CA GLY A 124 15.94 -2.94 -2.73
C GLY A 124 15.96 -4.26 -1.98
N ARG A 125 15.80 -4.28 -0.65
CA ARG A 125 15.75 -5.53 0.13
C ARG A 125 14.50 -6.33 -0.25
N THR A 126 14.68 -7.62 -0.56
CA THR A 126 13.58 -8.57 -0.77
C THR A 126 13.20 -9.30 0.52
N MET A 127 11.91 -9.51 0.74
CA MET A 127 11.31 -10.31 1.80
C MET A 127 10.36 -11.33 1.16
N TYR A 128 10.25 -12.51 1.76
CA TYR A 128 9.40 -13.59 1.29
C TYR A 128 8.34 -13.88 2.35
N PHE A 129 7.07 -13.65 2.01
CA PHE A 129 5.92 -13.95 2.88
C PHE A 129 5.08 -15.13 2.38
N ASN A 130 5.58 -15.84 1.37
CA ASN A 130 4.95 -16.99 0.71
C ASN A 130 5.25 -18.33 1.38
N ARG A 131 5.71 -18.32 2.64
CA ARG A 131 6.07 -19.51 3.41
C ARG A 131 5.13 -19.71 4.59
#